data_AF-A0A8T4CGX9-F1
#
_entry.id   AF-A0A8T4CGX9-F1
#
_cell.length_a   1.000
_cell.length_b   1.000
_cell.length_c   1.000
_cell.angle_alpha   90.00
_cell.angle_beta   90.00
_cell.angle_gamma   90.00
#
_symmetry.space_group_name_H-M   'P 1'
#
loop_
_entity.id
_entity.type
_entity.pdbx_description
1 polymer ?
#
loop_
_entity_poly.entity_id
_entity_poly.type
_entity_poly.pdbx_seq_one_letter_code
_entity_poly.pdbx_strand_id
1 'polypeptide(L)'
;MYTKSFELGLTPVYFPYVNSENLDQILAGLANGDLSLDAVISYLREYYGIDMEPPTDDRPFFYKFESELPPILPQVLTGAVLLCATVLIMWFFSFRYRRLRPTQGESHLLAHRFSLFTPYYFFALGGGFMLIEVSLIQKFILFLGHPTTAVSVTLFSLLLSSGIGSLYSKRWKAESLHPALRASLVVGILVFIYMILLPSLFNMFLMYETMIRFFIAIILLFPLGFFMGAPFSIGVRFLEKGSKEDIPWMWSLNGASSLLGSVSATTSAFLFGFNSTLLLGGVSYLTISLFGYFKTEKRQETIITEKKEKYETKRGKQQKKIRTKGSVKFTFIQPSHQ
;
A
#
# COMPACT_ATOMS: atom_id res chain seq x y z
N MET A 1 60.19 3.64 9.45
CA MET A 1 58.90 4.13 9.99
C MET A 1 58.14 3.03 10.73
N TYR A 2 57.94 1.84 10.14
CA TYR A 2 57.33 0.69 10.83
C TYR A 2 57.95 0.40 12.21
N THR A 3 59.27 0.19 12.29
CA THR A 3 59.99 -0.01 13.57
C THR A 3 59.80 1.15 14.55
N LYS A 4 59.81 2.39 14.03
CA LYS A 4 59.63 3.61 14.84
C LYS A 4 58.23 3.71 15.46
N SER A 5 57.21 3.13 14.82
CA SER A 5 55.85 3.13 15.35
C SER A 5 55.74 2.35 16.66
N PHE A 6 56.41 1.20 16.77
CA PHE A 6 56.48 0.43 18.02
C PHE A 6 57.27 1.15 19.11
N GLU A 7 58.37 1.84 18.76
CA GLU A 7 59.11 2.68 19.71
C GLU A 7 58.26 3.84 20.26
N LEU A 8 57.27 4.30 19.48
CA LEU A 8 56.31 5.35 19.88
C LEU A 8 55.08 4.78 20.60
N GLY A 9 55.02 3.48 20.87
CA GLY A 9 53.88 2.82 21.52
C GLY A 9 52.65 2.69 20.63
N LEU A 10 52.79 2.83 19.31
CA LEU A 10 51.71 2.64 18.35
C LEU A 10 51.60 1.17 17.93
N THR A 11 50.38 0.72 17.65
CA THR A 11 50.08 -0.61 17.09
C THR A 11 49.69 -0.44 15.63
N PRO A 12 50.64 -0.53 14.67
CA PRO A 12 50.30 -0.36 13.26
C PRO A 12 49.39 -1.48 12.80
N VAL A 13 48.19 -1.14 12.33
CA VAL A 13 47.21 -2.12 11.82
C VAL A 13 47.54 -2.51 10.37
N TYR A 14 48.03 -1.56 9.58
CA TYR A 14 48.53 -1.78 8.21
C TYR A 14 49.73 -0.87 7.94
N PHE A 15 50.72 -1.37 7.19
CA PHE A 15 51.87 -0.59 6.75
C PHE A 15 52.21 -0.95 5.29
N PRO A 16 52.16 0.00 4.34
CA PRO A 16 52.42 -0.28 2.92
C PRO A 16 53.81 -0.91 2.71
N TYR A 17 53.87 -1.95 1.85
CA TYR A 17 55.10 -2.64 1.46
C TYR A 17 55.83 -3.38 2.60
N VAL A 18 55.17 -3.56 3.75
CA VAL A 18 55.68 -4.36 4.88
C VAL A 18 54.78 -5.57 5.03
N ASN A 19 55.29 -6.76 4.70
CA ASN A 19 54.62 -8.01 5.00
C ASN A 19 55.15 -8.54 6.33
N SER A 20 54.34 -8.43 7.38
CA SER A 20 54.63 -8.91 8.72
C SER A 20 53.40 -9.63 9.26
N GLU A 21 53.59 -10.78 9.90
CA GLU A 21 52.49 -11.53 10.55
C GLU A 21 51.79 -10.71 11.65
N ASN A 22 52.45 -9.65 12.15
CA ASN A 22 51.91 -8.74 13.15
C ASN A 22 50.98 -7.65 12.59
N LEU A 23 50.77 -7.61 11.27
CA LEU A 23 49.84 -6.68 10.62
C LEU A 23 48.50 -7.36 10.33
N ASP A 24 47.44 -6.57 10.18
CA ASP A 24 46.12 -7.07 9.81
C ASP A 24 46.16 -7.66 8.40
N GLN A 25 45.97 -8.98 8.31
CA GLN A 25 46.06 -9.74 7.06
C GLN A 25 44.93 -9.38 6.09
N ILE A 26 43.77 -8.94 6.58
CA ILE A 26 42.64 -8.51 5.75
C ILE A 26 43.02 -7.21 5.03
N LEU A 27 43.53 -6.22 5.77
CA LEU A 27 43.95 -4.94 5.19
C LEU A 27 45.16 -5.10 4.25
N ALA A 28 46.11 -5.96 4.61
CA ALA A 28 47.26 -6.26 3.75
C ALA A 28 46.83 -6.95 2.46
N GLY A 29 45.94 -7.95 2.53
CA GLY A 29 45.42 -8.65 1.35
C GLY A 29 44.57 -7.74 0.45
N LEU A 30 43.78 -6.82 1.03
CA LEU A 30 43.06 -5.81 0.25
C LEU A 30 44.02 -4.86 -0.48
N ALA A 31 45.07 -4.39 0.19
CA ALA A 31 46.01 -3.44 -0.40
C ALA A 31 46.92 -4.06 -1.48
N ASN A 32 47.26 -5.34 -1.34
CA ASN A 32 48.04 -6.09 -2.32
C ASN A 32 47.17 -6.60 -3.50
N GLY A 33 45.84 -6.54 -3.38
CA GLY A 33 44.90 -7.05 -4.39
C GLY A 33 44.66 -8.55 -4.33
N ASP A 34 45.13 -9.22 -3.27
CA ASP A 34 44.93 -10.65 -3.02
C ASP A 34 43.48 -10.96 -2.57
N LEU A 35 42.84 -9.99 -1.89
CA LEU A 35 41.45 -10.05 -1.45
C LEU A 35 40.64 -8.97 -2.15
N SER A 36 39.43 -9.32 -2.61
CA SER A 36 38.46 -8.32 -3.05
C SER A 36 37.70 -7.75 -1.85
N LEU A 37 37.28 -6.48 -1.94
CA LEU A 37 36.45 -5.85 -0.91
C LEU A 37 35.16 -6.63 -0.66
N ASP A 38 34.52 -7.12 -1.73
CA ASP A 38 33.30 -7.92 -1.65
C ASP A 38 33.50 -9.24 -0.90
N ALA A 39 34.66 -9.89 -1.08
CA ALA A 39 34.99 -11.11 -0.36
C ALA A 39 35.17 -10.86 1.14
N VAL A 40 35.83 -9.75 1.51
CA VAL A 40 36.00 -9.35 2.90
C VAL A 40 34.65 -9.01 3.55
N ILE A 41 33.81 -8.21 2.89
CA ILE A 41 32.48 -7.86 3.39
C ILE A 41 31.64 -9.14 3.60
N SER A 42 31.67 -10.06 2.65
CA SER A 42 30.94 -11.34 2.75
C SER A 42 31.44 -12.18 3.92
N TYR A 43 32.75 -12.27 4.10
CA TYR A 43 33.37 -12.98 5.23
C TYR A 43 32.97 -12.38 6.59
N LEU A 44 33.04 -11.05 6.74
CA LEU A 44 32.65 -10.38 7.98
C LEU A 44 31.16 -10.56 8.28
N ARG A 45 30.31 -10.53 7.25
CA ARG A 45 28.87 -10.76 7.39
C ARG A 45 28.58 -12.20 7.83
N GLU A 46 29.21 -13.20 7.21
CA GLU A 46 28.93 -14.62 7.47
C GLU A 46 29.47 -15.10 8.82
N TYR A 47 30.70 -14.72 9.18
CA TYR A 47 31.37 -15.24 10.38
C TYR A 47 31.21 -14.37 11.62
N TYR A 48 31.04 -13.06 11.44
CA TYR A 48 30.95 -12.09 12.54
C TYR A 48 29.60 -11.38 12.62
N GLY A 49 28.69 -11.58 11.65
CA GLY A 49 27.41 -10.87 11.57
C GLY A 49 27.54 -9.39 11.22
N ILE A 50 28.74 -8.94 10.84
CA ILE A 50 29.06 -7.52 10.61
C ILE A 50 28.78 -7.14 9.15
N ASP A 51 27.85 -6.21 8.96
CA ASP A 51 27.52 -5.61 7.67
C ASP A 51 28.40 -4.37 7.43
N MET A 52 29.34 -4.49 6.48
CA MET A 52 30.19 -3.38 6.03
C MET A 52 29.86 -2.95 4.59
N GLU A 53 28.67 -3.25 4.08
CA GLU A 53 28.24 -2.72 2.78
C GLU A 53 28.22 -1.17 2.80
N PRO A 54 28.72 -0.52 1.73
CA PRO A 54 28.69 0.93 1.66
C PRO A 54 27.23 1.44 1.64
N PRO A 55 26.90 2.47 2.45
CA PRO A 55 25.56 3.03 2.44
C PRO A 55 25.26 3.68 1.08
N THR A 56 24.00 3.57 0.66
CA THR A 56 23.51 4.17 -0.58
C THR A 56 22.37 5.12 -0.30
N ASP A 57 22.01 5.97 -1.26
CA ASP A 57 20.82 6.84 -1.15
C ASP A 57 19.52 6.05 -0.90
N ASP A 58 19.45 4.79 -1.33
CA ASP A 58 18.30 3.92 -1.09
C ASP A 58 18.35 3.19 0.26
N ARG A 59 19.55 3.00 0.81
CA ARG A 59 19.81 2.40 2.13
C ARG A 59 20.78 3.29 2.93
N PRO A 60 20.35 4.47 3.42
CA PRO A 60 21.22 5.44 4.06
C PRO A 60 21.47 5.11 5.55
N PHE A 61 21.79 3.85 5.86
CA PHE A 61 21.96 3.35 7.22
C PHE A 61 23.44 3.17 7.58
N PHE A 62 24.20 4.27 7.65
CA PHE A 62 25.66 4.25 7.91
C PHE A 62 26.05 3.70 9.29
N TYR A 63 25.11 3.61 10.22
CA TYR A 63 25.27 3.06 11.56
C TYR A 63 24.86 1.59 11.68
N LYS A 64 24.40 0.98 10.58
CA LYS A 64 23.99 -0.42 10.53
C LYS A 64 25.21 -1.29 10.25
N PHE A 65 25.86 -1.71 11.32
CA PHE A 65 26.92 -2.72 11.26
C PHE A 65 26.40 -4.13 11.58
N GLU A 66 25.17 -4.26 12.07
CA GLU A 66 24.57 -5.56 12.36
C GLU A 66 23.61 -5.92 11.22
N SER A 67 23.65 -7.19 10.81
CA SER A 67 22.71 -7.70 9.81
C SER A 67 21.28 -7.85 10.37
N GLU A 68 21.15 -7.91 11.69
CA GLU A 68 19.88 -8.08 12.39
C GLU A 68 19.08 -6.77 12.51
N LEU A 69 17.77 -6.91 12.69
CA LEU A 69 16.90 -5.76 12.96
C LEU A 69 17.11 -5.27 14.39
N PRO A 70 17.11 -3.95 14.62
CA PRO A 70 17.04 -3.38 15.97
C PRO A 70 15.90 -4.03 16.76
N PRO A 71 16.13 -4.53 18.00
CA PRO A 71 15.14 -5.30 18.76
C PRO A 71 13.78 -4.62 18.95
N ILE A 72 13.77 -3.28 18.91
CA ILE A 72 12.55 -2.47 18.97
C ILE A 72 11.63 -2.66 17.75
N LEU A 73 12.17 -2.91 16.55
CA LEU A 73 11.36 -3.02 15.34
C LEU A 73 10.45 -4.27 15.35
N PRO A 74 10.95 -5.49 15.62
CA PRO A 74 10.08 -6.67 15.76
C PRO A 74 9.02 -6.52 16.87
N GLN A 75 9.36 -5.86 17.98
CA GLN A 75 8.42 -5.63 19.09
C GLN A 75 7.26 -4.73 18.67
N VAL A 76 7.57 -3.59 18.04
CA VAL A 76 6.55 -2.64 17.57
C VAL A 76 5.75 -3.24 16.42
N LEU A 77 6.38 -4.02 15.53
CA LEU A 77 5.71 -4.73 14.44
C LEU A 77 4.69 -5.73 14.98
N THR A 78 5.08 -6.51 15.99
CA THR A 78 4.18 -7.45 16.68
C THR A 78 2.99 -6.72 17.31
N GLY A 79 3.24 -5.60 18.01
CA GLY A 79 2.19 -4.76 18.57
C GLY A 79 1.21 -4.23 17.51
N ALA A 80 1.72 -3.77 16.37
CA ALA A 80 0.90 -3.26 15.27
C ALA A 80 0.07 -4.37 14.59
N VAL A 81 0.64 -5.57 14.41
CA VAL A 81 -0.07 -6.75 13.91
C VAL A 81 -1.19 -7.15 14.88
N LEU A 82 -0.90 -7.21 16.18
CA LEU A 82 -1.90 -7.53 17.21
C LEU A 82 -3.02 -6.49 17.26
N LEU A 83 -2.72 -5.19 17.10
CA LEU A 83 -3.73 -4.14 16.99
C LEU A 83 -4.65 -4.37 15.78
N CYS A 84 -4.09 -4.62 14.60
CA CYS A 84 -4.86 -4.91 13.39
C CYS A 84 -5.74 -6.16 13.57
N ALA A 85 -5.18 -7.23 14.13
CA ALA A 85 -5.91 -8.46 14.42
C ALA A 85 -7.06 -8.19 15.39
N THR A 86 -6.83 -7.42 16.44
CA THR A 86 -7.86 -7.06 17.44
C THR A 86 -9.02 -6.30 16.79
N VAL A 87 -8.73 -5.27 15.98
CA VAL A 87 -9.76 -4.51 15.25
C VAL A 87 -10.54 -5.40 14.28
N LEU A 88 -9.86 -6.30 13.55
CA LEU A 88 -10.51 -7.25 12.64
C LEU A 88 -11.40 -8.25 13.38
N ILE A 89 -10.94 -8.78 14.51
CA ILE A 89 -11.70 -9.71 15.35
C ILE A 89 -12.94 -9.01 15.91
N MET A 90 -12.79 -7.80 16.46
CA MET A 90 -13.92 -7.02 16.99
C MET A 90 -14.93 -6.67 15.89
N TRP A 91 -14.46 -6.27 14.71
CA TRP A 91 -15.31 -6.06 13.55
C TRP A 91 -16.05 -7.34 13.15
N PHE A 92 -15.36 -8.49 13.11
CA PHE A 92 -15.96 -9.78 12.76
C PHE A 92 -17.08 -10.18 13.74
N PHE A 93 -16.85 -10.02 15.05
CA PHE A 93 -17.88 -10.26 16.06
C PHE A 93 -19.04 -9.27 15.96
N SER A 94 -18.77 -7.98 15.76
CA SER A 94 -19.81 -6.96 15.55
C SER A 94 -20.64 -7.27 14.31
N PHE A 95 -20.01 -7.67 13.21
CA PHE A 95 -20.67 -8.11 11.99
C PHE A 95 -21.53 -9.37 12.22
N ARG A 96 -20.98 -10.38 12.92
CA ARG A 96 -21.70 -11.62 13.25
C ARG A 96 -22.92 -11.36 14.14
N TYR A 97 -22.76 -10.50 15.14
CA TYR A 97 -23.82 -10.12 16.07
C TYR A 97 -24.96 -9.39 15.35
N ARG A 98 -24.63 -8.44 14.46
CA ARG A 98 -25.62 -7.75 13.62
C ARG A 98 -26.37 -8.71 12.69
N ARG A 99 -25.69 -9.72 12.15
CA ARG A 99 -26.32 -10.76 11.32
C ARG A 99 -27.31 -11.64 12.08
N LEU A 100 -27.12 -11.80 13.40
CA LEU A 100 -27.96 -12.66 14.24
C LEU A 100 -29.17 -11.92 14.84
N ARG A 101 -29.22 -10.58 14.78
CA ARG A 101 -30.38 -9.82 15.24
C ARG A 101 -31.53 -9.92 14.22
N PRO A 102 -32.70 -10.46 14.60
CA PRO A 102 -33.87 -10.49 13.74
C PRO A 102 -34.50 -9.09 13.73
N THR A 103 -34.04 -8.22 12.84
CA THR A 103 -34.66 -6.90 12.68
C THR A 103 -35.86 -7.03 11.74
N GLN A 104 -37.05 -6.70 12.22
CA GLN A 104 -38.25 -6.57 11.38
C GLN A 104 -38.05 -5.39 10.41
N GLY A 105 -37.86 -5.67 9.12
CA GLY A 105 -37.82 -4.64 8.07
C GLY A 105 -36.98 -5.03 6.85
N GLU A 106 -37.29 -4.42 5.70
CA GLU A 106 -36.65 -4.65 4.39
C GLU A 106 -35.13 -4.33 4.34
N SER A 107 -34.53 -3.87 5.44
CA SER A 107 -33.09 -3.62 5.59
C SER A 107 -32.23 -4.89 5.43
N HIS A 108 -32.84 -6.08 5.50
CA HIS A 108 -32.18 -7.37 5.43
C HIS A 108 -31.59 -7.73 4.04
N LEU A 109 -31.97 -7.01 2.96
CA LEU A 109 -31.40 -7.23 1.62
C LEU A 109 -29.99 -6.63 1.46
N LEU A 110 -29.56 -5.74 2.36
CA LEU A 110 -28.22 -5.14 2.32
C LEU A 110 -27.18 -5.87 3.17
N ALA A 111 -27.58 -6.65 4.18
CA ALA A 111 -26.69 -7.52 4.96
C ALA A 111 -25.96 -8.57 4.08
N HIS A 112 -26.47 -8.83 2.86
CA HIS A 112 -25.91 -9.77 1.88
C HIS A 112 -24.75 -9.20 1.04
N ARG A 113 -24.38 -7.92 1.21
CA ARG A 113 -23.40 -7.23 0.34
C ARG A 113 -21.97 -7.21 0.89
N PHE A 114 -21.72 -7.86 2.02
CA PHE A 114 -20.42 -7.88 2.67
C PHE A 114 -19.49 -8.91 2.03
N SER A 115 -18.41 -8.43 1.43
CA SER A 115 -17.31 -9.29 1.02
C SER A 115 -16.02 -8.84 1.69
N LEU A 116 -15.13 -9.81 1.91
CA LEU A 116 -13.79 -9.66 2.47
C LEU A 116 -12.95 -8.55 1.80
N PHE A 117 -13.32 -8.11 0.60
CA PHE A 117 -12.67 -6.98 -0.06
C PHE A 117 -12.85 -5.64 0.68
N THR A 118 -13.96 -5.40 1.38
CA THR A 118 -14.18 -4.12 2.08
C THR A 118 -13.14 -3.88 3.20
N PRO A 119 -12.96 -4.77 4.19
CA PRO A 119 -11.90 -4.59 5.18
C PRO A 119 -10.51 -4.55 4.54
N TYR A 120 -10.24 -5.42 3.57
CA TYR A 120 -8.98 -5.39 2.82
C TYR A 120 -8.72 -4.05 2.13
N TYR A 121 -9.73 -3.44 1.51
CA TYR A 121 -9.63 -2.15 0.84
C TYR A 121 -9.17 -1.04 1.79
N PHE A 122 -9.81 -0.90 2.95
CA PHE A 122 -9.43 0.13 3.93
C PHE A 122 -8.11 -0.16 4.63
N PHE A 123 -7.82 -1.45 4.87
CA PHE A 123 -6.53 -1.91 5.37
C PHE A 123 -5.39 -1.55 4.40
N ALA A 124 -5.50 -1.95 3.13
CA ALA A 124 -4.50 -1.69 2.11
C ALA A 124 -4.32 -0.19 1.83
N LEU A 125 -5.39 0.62 1.90
CA LEU A 125 -5.28 2.06 1.77
C LEU A 125 -4.44 2.69 2.89
N GLY A 126 -4.64 2.28 4.15
CA GLY A 126 -3.91 2.85 5.29
C GLY A 126 -2.43 2.45 5.26
N GLY A 127 -2.17 1.15 5.16
CA GLY A 127 -0.81 0.63 5.08
C GLY A 127 -0.06 1.12 3.84
N GLY A 128 -0.73 1.12 2.68
CA GLY A 128 -0.18 1.64 1.43
C GLY A 128 0.18 3.11 1.49
N PHE A 129 -0.70 3.94 2.08
CA PHE A 129 -0.44 5.36 2.26
C PHE A 129 0.84 5.58 3.07
N MET A 130 0.98 4.90 4.21
CA MET A 130 2.14 5.06 5.09
C MET A 130 3.44 4.51 4.47
N LEU A 131 3.37 3.38 3.73
CA LEU A 131 4.52 2.86 2.99
C LEU A 131 5.07 3.88 1.98
N ILE A 132 4.17 4.52 1.23
CA ILE A 132 4.53 5.55 0.25
C ILE A 132 5.04 6.81 0.97
N GLU A 133 4.29 7.32 1.95
CA GLU A 133 4.61 8.54 2.68
C GLU A 133 5.96 8.48 3.38
N VAL A 134 6.22 7.43 4.16
CA VAL A 134 7.49 7.27 4.90
C VAL A 134 8.68 7.17 3.93
N SER A 135 8.51 6.45 2.81
CA SER A 135 9.56 6.32 1.79
C SER A 135 9.85 7.64 1.09
N LEU A 136 8.80 8.43 0.79
CA LEU A 136 8.96 9.73 0.16
C LEU A 136 9.61 10.72 1.10
N ILE A 137 9.21 10.78 2.38
CA ILE A 137 9.86 11.62 3.39
C ILE A 137 11.38 11.40 3.32
N GLN A 138 11.83 10.15 3.35
CA GLN A 138 13.25 9.79 3.36
C GLN A 138 13.96 10.16 2.06
N LYS A 139 13.34 9.94 0.90
CA LYS A 139 13.89 10.39 -0.39
C LYS A 139 13.98 11.92 -0.48
N PHE A 140 12.99 12.64 0.05
CA PHE A 140 12.98 14.10 0.07
C PHE A 140 13.92 14.71 1.12
N ILE A 141 14.43 13.94 2.09
CA ILE A 141 15.55 14.39 2.95
C ILE A 141 16.78 14.68 2.10
N LEU A 142 17.10 13.81 1.14
CA LEU A 142 18.24 14.01 0.22
C LEU A 142 18.07 15.28 -0.63
N PHE A 143 16.83 15.54 -1.08
CA PHE A 143 16.54 16.69 -1.93
C PHE A 143 16.49 18.01 -1.16
N LEU A 144 15.92 18.01 0.05
CA LEU A 144 15.69 19.21 0.88
C LEU A 144 16.81 19.48 1.90
N GLY A 145 17.71 18.52 2.11
CA GLY A 145 18.93 18.64 2.94
C GLY A 145 18.72 18.51 4.45
N HIS A 146 17.51 18.72 4.97
CA HIS A 146 17.23 18.68 6.40
C HIS A 146 16.02 17.80 6.75
N PRO A 147 16.14 16.88 7.73
CA PRO A 147 15.05 15.98 8.12
C PRO A 147 13.76 16.69 8.55
N THR A 148 13.85 17.74 9.36
CA THR A 148 12.69 18.48 9.86
C THR A 148 11.91 19.15 8.73
N THR A 149 12.63 19.75 7.78
CA THR A 149 12.07 20.40 6.60
C THR A 149 11.43 19.38 5.65
N ALA A 150 12.11 18.26 5.40
CA ALA A 150 11.59 17.23 4.52
C ALA A 150 10.30 16.60 5.05
N VAL A 151 10.26 16.27 6.34
CA VAL A 151 9.04 15.79 7.01
C VAL A 151 7.93 16.83 6.86
N SER A 152 8.18 18.09 7.22
CA SER A 152 7.16 19.14 7.21
C SER A 152 6.60 19.41 5.82
N VAL A 153 7.46 19.59 4.81
CA VAL A 153 7.06 19.87 3.43
C VAL A 153 6.35 18.67 2.82
N THR A 154 6.84 17.44 3.05
CA THR A 154 6.25 16.23 2.48
C THR A 154 4.86 15.98 3.08
N LEU A 155 4.74 16.02 4.40
CA LEU A 155 3.45 15.87 5.09
C LEU A 155 2.47 16.95 4.66
N PHE A 156 2.88 18.23 4.66
CA PHE A 156 2.03 19.33 4.22
C PHE A 156 1.51 19.11 2.80
N SER A 157 2.41 18.77 1.86
CA SER A 157 2.07 18.59 0.45
C SER A 157 1.14 17.40 0.24
N LEU A 158 1.44 16.25 0.86
CA LEU A 158 0.63 15.04 0.72
C LEU A 158 -0.73 15.19 1.38
N LEU A 159 -0.82 15.78 2.58
CA LEU A 159 -2.09 15.99 3.27
C LEU A 159 -2.95 17.03 2.56
N LEU A 160 -2.38 18.15 2.12
CA LEU A 160 -3.11 19.18 1.36
C LEU A 160 -3.64 18.63 0.04
N SER A 161 -2.79 18.00 -0.76
CA SER A 161 -3.20 17.42 -2.04
C SER A 161 -4.19 16.26 -1.85
N SER A 162 -4.01 15.40 -0.85
CA SER A 162 -4.99 14.36 -0.49
C SER A 162 -6.34 14.94 -0.08
N GLY A 163 -6.34 16.05 0.67
CA GLY A 163 -7.55 16.79 1.00
C GLY A 163 -8.26 17.32 -0.25
N ILE A 164 -7.51 17.93 -1.18
CA ILE A 164 -8.05 18.42 -2.46
C ILE A 164 -8.60 17.26 -3.31
N GLY A 165 -7.88 16.15 -3.42
CA GLY A 165 -8.31 14.96 -4.15
C GLY A 165 -9.58 14.34 -3.56
N SER A 166 -9.66 14.27 -2.23
CA SER A 166 -10.84 13.80 -1.51
C SER A 166 -12.05 14.72 -1.75
N LEU A 167 -11.87 16.05 -1.71
CA LEU A 167 -12.92 17.01 -2.04
C LEU A 167 -13.38 16.90 -3.50
N TYR A 168 -12.43 16.77 -4.44
CA TYR A 168 -12.73 16.63 -5.86
C TYR A 168 -13.48 15.34 -6.18
N SER A 169 -13.20 14.26 -5.43
CA SER A 169 -13.90 12.97 -5.56
C SER A 169 -15.42 13.05 -5.38
N LYS A 170 -15.93 14.12 -4.73
CA LYS A 170 -17.38 14.35 -4.59
C LYS A 170 -18.09 14.48 -5.93
N ARG A 171 -17.39 14.98 -6.96
CA ARG A 171 -17.89 15.09 -8.34
C ARG A 171 -18.08 13.73 -9.01
N TRP A 172 -17.41 12.69 -8.52
CA TRP A 172 -17.58 11.34 -9.03
C TRP A 172 -18.78 10.67 -8.36
N LYS A 173 -19.65 10.06 -9.19
CA LYS A 173 -20.83 9.34 -8.71
C LYS A 173 -20.39 8.18 -7.81
N ALA A 174 -20.69 8.26 -6.52
CA ALA A 174 -20.47 7.17 -5.55
C ALA A 174 -21.49 6.03 -5.70
N GLU A 175 -21.93 5.75 -6.93
CA GLU A 175 -22.75 4.58 -7.26
C GLU A 175 -21.87 3.34 -7.48
N SER A 176 -20.59 3.55 -7.79
CA SER A 176 -19.61 2.49 -8.00
C SER A 176 -18.27 2.83 -7.34
N LEU A 177 -17.47 1.80 -7.06
CA LEU A 177 -16.09 1.95 -6.59
C LEU A 177 -15.11 2.23 -7.74
N HIS A 178 -15.51 2.14 -9.02
CA HIS A 178 -14.60 2.29 -10.16
C HIS A 178 -13.74 3.56 -10.13
N PRO A 179 -14.23 4.75 -9.76
CA PRO A 179 -13.37 5.93 -9.67
C PRO A 179 -12.25 5.78 -8.63
N ALA A 180 -12.52 5.11 -7.50
CA ALA A 180 -11.50 4.80 -6.51
C ALA A 180 -10.48 3.80 -7.04
N LEU A 181 -10.94 2.74 -7.73
CA LEU A 181 -10.05 1.73 -8.32
C LEU A 181 -9.14 2.32 -9.40
N ARG A 182 -9.65 3.26 -10.21
CA ARG A 182 -8.85 4.02 -11.19
C ARG A 182 -7.83 4.92 -10.50
N ALA A 183 -8.25 5.64 -9.45
CA ALA A 183 -7.31 6.45 -8.67
C ALA A 183 -6.21 5.57 -8.06
N SER A 184 -6.54 4.41 -7.49
CA SER A 184 -5.55 3.47 -6.96
C SER A 184 -4.62 2.90 -8.04
N LEU A 185 -5.13 2.63 -9.25
CA LEU A 185 -4.28 2.26 -10.39
C LEU A 185 -3.28 3.36 -10.74
N VAL A 186 -3.77 4.61 -10.82
CA VAL A 186 -2.93 5.78 -11.09
C VAL A 186 -1.87 5.97 -10.02
N VAL A 187 -2.19 5.80 -8.73
CA VAL A 187 -1.21 5.84 -7.63
C VAL A 187 -0.11 4.80 -7.85
N GLY A 188 -0.49 3.55 -8.13
CA GLY A 188 0.48 2.49 -8.42
C GLY A 188 1.42 2.87 -9.56
N ILE A 189 0.88 3.35 -10.68
CA ILE A 189 1.67 3.78 -11.85
C ILE A 189 2.58 4.97 -11.51
N LEU A 190 2.07 5.98 -10.81
CA LEU A 190 2.84 7.15 -10.39
C LEU A 190 4.01 6.76 -9.49
N VAL A 191 3.81 5.80 -8.59
CA VAL A 191 4.88 5.25 -7.74
C VAL A 191 6.01 4.64 -8.58
N PHE A 192 5.68 3.82 -9.59
CA PHE A 192 6.69 3.27 -10.50
C PHE A 192 7.42 4.37 -11.28
N ILE A 193 6.69 5.37 -11.77
CA ILE A 193 7.29 6.52 -12.46
C ILE A 193 8.25 7.26 -11.52
N TYR A 194 7.85 7.50 -10.27
CA TYR A 194 8.64 8.26 -9.30
C TYR A 194 9.91 7.54 -8.88
N MET A 195 9.86 6.21 -8.75
CA MET A 195 11.05 5.41 -8.47
C MET A 195 12.16 5.64 -9.50
N ILE A 196 11.81 5.83 -10.78
CA ILE A 196 12.76 6.05 -11.88
C ILE A 196 13.08 7.54 -12.05
N LEU A 197 12.07 8.40 -11.93
CA LEU A 197 12.15 9.81 -12.29
C LEU A 197 12.75 10.68 -11.18
N LEU A 198 12.45 10.41 -9.91
CA LEU A 198 12.88 11.26 -8.79
C LEU A 198 14.40 11.43 -8.70
N PRO A 199 15.25 10.39 -8.83
CA PRO A 199 16.71 10.58 -8.77
C PRO A 199 17.22 11.57 -9.83
N SER A 200 16.71 11.48 -11.05
CA SER A 200 17.09 12.37 -12.15
C SER A 200 16.64 13.81 -11.89
N LEU A 201 15.41 14.00 -11.41
CA LEU A 201 14.90 15.33 -11.07
C LEU A 201 15.66 15.93 -9.88
N PHE A 202 15.96 15.13 -8.86
CA PHE A 202 16.73 15.62 -7.72
C PHE A 202 18.09 16.11 -8.16
N ASN A 203 18.86 15.33 -8.93
CA ASN A 203 20.15 15.76 -9.45
C ASN A 203 20.08 17.05 -10.29
N MET A 204 19.03 17.20 -11.12
CA MET A 204 18.82 18.40 -11.92
C MET A 204 18.55 19.64 -11.05
N PHE A 205 17.77 19.49 -9.99
CA PHE A 205 17.31 20.61 -9.17
C PHE A 205 18.09 20.80 -7.85
N LEU A 206 19.08 19.96 -7.56
CA LEU A 206 19.81 19.96 -6.29
C LEU A 206 20.61 21.25 -6.07
N MET A 207 21.10 21.85 -7.15
CA MET A 207 21.93 23.07 -7.13
C MET A 207 21.11 24.36 -6.91
N TYR A 208 19.77 24.28 -6.90
CA TYR A 208 18.93 25.45 -6.67
C TYR A 208 18.77 25.75 -5.17
N GLU A 209 18.42 27.00 -4.88
CA GLU A 209 18.15 27.45 -3.53
C GLU A 209 17.00 26.65 -2.88
N THR A 210 17.06 26.52 -1.56
CA THR A 210 16.11 25.77 -0.73
C THR A 210 14.65 26.14 -1.00
N MET A 211 14.32 27.43 -1.19
CA MET A 211 12.95 27.87 -1.49
C MET A 211 12.43 27.30 -2.82
N ILE A 212 13.25 27.27 -3.86
CA ILE A 212 12.87 26.71 -5.16
C ILE A 212 12.63 25.20 -5.01
N ARG A 213 13.52 24.51 -4.29
CA ARG A 213 13.37 23.07 -4.00
C ARG A 213 12.08 22.77 -3.21
N PHE A 214 11.63 23.66 -2.33
CA PHE A 214 10.33 23.50 -1.65
C PHE A 214 9.15 23.49 -2.61
N PHE A 215 9.07 24.47 -3.51
CA PHE A 215 7.99 24.51 -4.50
C PHE A 215 8.03 23.32 -5.45
N ILE A 216 9.24 22.90 -5.87
CA ILE A 216 9.41 21.69 -6.68
C ILE A 216 8.91 20.46 -5.93
N ALA A 217 9.25 20.31 -4.64
CA ALA A 217 8.77 19.19 -3.83
C ALA A 217 7.23 19.17 -3.72
N ILE A 218 6.60 20.33 -3.49
CA ILE A 218 5.13 20.45 -3.46
C ILE A 218 4.53 20.02 -4.80
N ILE A 219 5.08 20.50 -5.92
CA ILE A 219 4.60 20.18 -7.27
C ILE A 219 4.74 18.67 -7.56
N LEU A 220 5.87 18.07 -7.20
CA LEU A 220 6.13 16.66 -7.40
C LEU A 220 5.24 15.78 -6.51
N LEU A 221 4.94 16.19 -5.29
CA LEU A 221 4.09 15.40 -4.38
C LEU A 221 2.59 15.57 -4.67
N PHE A 222 2.20 16.70 -5.25
CA PHE A 222 0.80 17.05 -5.48
C PHE A 222 -0.02 15.98 -6.24
N PRO A 223 0.37 15.52 -7.44
CA PRO A 223 -0.47 14.59 -8.19
C PRO A 223 -0.59 13.24 -7.47
N LEU A 224 0.48 12.76 -6.83
CA LEU A 224 0.45 11.52 -6.07
C LEU A 224 -0.51 11.63 -4.88
N GLY A 225 -0.35 12.66 -4.05
CA GLY A 225 -1.24 12.87 -2.89
C GLY A 225 -2.69 13.12 -3.31
N PHE A 226 -2.93 13.86 -4.40
CA PHE A 226 -4.27 14.04 -4.98
C PHE A 226 -4.97 12.71 -5.27
N PHE A 227 -4.30 11.77 -5.95
CA PHE A 227 -4.90 10.46 -6.23
C PHE A 227 -4.94 9.54 -5.02
N MET A 228 -4.02 9.67 -4.05
CA MET A 228 -4.03 8.88 -2.82
C MET A 228 -5.20 9.24 -1.89
N GLY A 229 -5.63 10.51 -1.85
CA GLY A 229 -6.73 10.96 -0.99
C GLY A 229 -8.14 10.60 -1.47
N ALA A 230 -8.34 10.38 -2.77
CA ALA A 230 -9.67 10.14 -3.34
C ALA A 230 -10.28 8.76 -2.97
N PRO A 231 -9.55 7.63 -2.99
CA PRO A 231 -10.11 6.31 -2.68
C PRO A 231 -10.81 6.23 -1.31
N PHE A 232 -10.22 6.83 -0.26
CA PHE A 232 -10.79 6.74 1.09
C PHE A 232 -12.20 7.36 1.16
N SER A 233 -12.36 8.60 0.66
CA SER A 233 -13.65 9.30 0.72
C SER A 233 -14.71 8.71 -0.20
N ILE A 234 -14.32 8.17 -1.36
CA ILE A 234 -15.23 7.40 -2.22
C ILE A 234 -15.69 6.12 -1.50
N GLY A 235 -14.77 5.42 -0.84
CA GLY A 235 -15.07 4.22 -0.06
C GLY A 235 -16.08 4.48 1.05
N VAL A 236 -15.88 5.55 1.84
CA VAL A 236 -16.82 5.95 2.92
C VAL A 236 -18.20 6.29 2.34
N ARG A 237 -18.27 7.12 1.29
CA ARG A 237 -19.54 7.47 0.62
C ARG A 237 -20.25 6.25 0.02
N PHE A 238 -19.48 5.26 -0.42
CA PHE A 238 -20.05 4.00 -0.91
C PHE A 238 -20.66 3.18 0.24
N LEU A 239 -20.00 3.12 1.40
CA LEU A 239 -20.54 2.49 2.61
C LEU A 239 -21.76 3.23 3.16
N GLU A 240 -21.84 4.56 3.03
CA GLU A 240 -23.01 5.33 3.48
C GLU A 240 -24.32 4.88 2.85
N LYS A 241 -24.27 4.36 1.61
CA LYS A 241 -25.45 3.84 0.90
C LYS A 241 -25.82 2.41 1.30
N GLY A 242 -24.87 1.68 1.90
CA GLY A 242 -24.93 0.22 1.99
C GLY A 242 -24.90 -0.35 3.41
N SER A 243 -24.03 0.22 4.23
CA SER A 243 -23.59 -0.33 5.51
C SER A 243 -22.96 0.77 6.36
N LYS A 244 -23.77 1.77 6.73
CA LYS A 244 -23.32 2.92 7.54
C LYS A 244 -22.63 2.51 8.84
N GLU A 245 -23.12 1.44 9.46
CA GLU A 245 -22.59 0.88 10.70
C GLU A 245 -21.16 0.34 10.58
N ASP A 246 -20.66 0.09 9.37
CA ASP A 246 -19.28 -0.39 9.15
C ASP A 246 -18.28 0.74 8.96
N ILE A 247 -18.72 1.98 8.78
CA ILE A 247 -17.84 3.13 8.60
C ILE A 247 -16.84 3.29 9.76
N PRO A 248 -17.26 3.24 11.06
CA PRO A 248 -16.33 3.36 12.16
C PRO A 248 -15.29 2.23 12.21
N TRP A 249 -15.69 1.01 11.84
CA TRP A 249 -14.80 -0.14 11.78
C TRP A 249 -13.77 -0.01 10.66
N MET A 250 -14.20 0.43 9.48
CA MET A 250 -13.31 0.63 8.34
C MET A 250 -12.33 1.78 8.58
N TRP A 251 -12.76 2.84 9.27
CA TRP A 251 -11.86 3.91 9.70
C TRP A 251 -10.86 3.41 10.76
N SER A 252 -11.31 2.63 11.74
CA SER A 252 -10.45 2.03 12.76
C SER A 252 -9.41 1.08 12.15
N LEU A 253 -9.83 0.25 11.19
CA LEU A 253 -8.94 -0.68 10.48
C LEU A 253 -7.92 0.06 9.62
N ASN A 254 -8.34 1.14 8.95
CA ASN A 254 -7.43 2.01 8.21
C ASN A 254 -6.37 2.62 9.15
N GLY A 255 -6.77 3.14 10.31
CA GLY A 255 -5.85 3.69 11.31
C GLY A 255 -4.88 2.66 11.88
N ALA A 256 -5.37 1.47 12.25
CA ALA A 256 -4.51 0.37 12.71
C ALA A 256 -3.52 -0.08 11.63
N SER A 257 -3.99 -0.18 10.39
CA SER A 257 -3.13 -0.52 9.25
C SER A 257 -2.10 0.56 8.93
N SER A 258 -2.41 1.85 9.14
CA SER A 258 -1.42 2.92 9.00
C SER A 258 -0.27 2.76 10.02
N LEU A 259 -0.56 2.40 11.27
CA LEU A 259 0.49 2.08 12.24
C LEU A 259 1.34 0.88 11.79
N LEU A 260 0.70 -0.19 11.32
CA LEU A 260 1.41 -1.34 10.77
C LEU A 260 2.26 -0.94 9.55
N GLY A 261 1.72 -0.10 8.67
CA GLY A 261 2.36 0.39 7.46
C GLY A 261 3.60 1.24 7.75
N SER A 262 3.57 2.13 8.74
CA SER A 262 4.73 2.95 9.11
C SER A 262 5.89 2.12 9.66
N VAL A 263 5.59 1.16 10.55
CA VAL A 263 6.59 0.26 11.13
C VAL A 263 7.12 -0.71 10.08
N SER A 264 6.25 -1.21 9.21
CA SER A 264 6.62 -2.04 8.06
C SER A 264 7.46 -1.25 7.07
N ALA A 265 7.22 0.05 6.90
CA ALA A 265 8.00 0.90 6.01
C ALA A 265 9.45 1.02 6.50
N THR A 266 9.63 1.31 7.79
CA THR A 266 10.96 1.37 8.41
C THR A 266 11.66 0.01 8.36
N THR A 267 10.95 -1.07 8.69
CA THR A 267 11.50 -2.43 8.67
C THR A 267 11.92 -2.85 7.25
N SER A 268 11.04 -2.63 6.27
CA SER A 268 11.32 -2.91 4.86
C SER A 268 12.47 -2.04 4.33
N ALA A 269 12.55 -0.77 4.72
CA ALA A 269 13.65 0.10 4.30
C ALA A 269 14.99 -0.39 4.86
N PHE A 270 15.00 -0.82 6.12
CA PHE A 270 16.20 -1.34 6.78
C PHE A 270 16.74 -2.63 6.15
N LEU A 271 15.84 -3.49 5.65
CA LEU A 271 16.18 -4.76 5.01
C LEU A 271 16.45 -4.62 3.51
N PHE A 272 15.60 -3.87 2.82
CA PHE A 272 15.49 -3.91 1.36
C PHE A 272 15.69 -2.55 0.68
N GLY A 273 15.71 -1.44 1.43
CA GLY A 273 15.84 -0.08 0.92
C GLY A 273 14.51 0.63 0.63
N PHE A 274 14.56 1.95 0.47
CA PHE A 274 13.38 2.79 0.30
C PHE A 274 12.67 2.61 -1.04
N ASN A 275 13.35 2.19 -2.10
CA ASN A 275 12.73 1.85 -3.39
C ASN A 275 11.82 0.64 -3.23
N SER A 276 12.29 -0.40 -2.55
CA SER A 276 11.51 -1.60 -2.24
C SER A 276 10.28 -1.27 -1.41
N THR A 277 10.44 -0.43 -0.37
CA THR A 277 9.33 0.02 0.48
C THR A 277 8.30 0.84 -0.30
N LEU A 278 8.76 1.79 -1.13
CA LEU A 278 7.91 2.60 -1.98
C LEU A 278 7.14 1.72 -2.98
N LEU A 279 7.81 0.71 -3.57
CA LEU A 279 7.20 -0.27 -4.46
C LEU A 279 6.13 -1.11 -3.76
N LEU A 280 6.37 -1.58 -2.53
CA LEU A 280 5.34 -2.28 -1.74
C LEU A 280 4.09 -1.42 -1.53
N GLY A 281 4.28 -0.12 -1.29
CA GLY A 281 3.19 0.85 -1.24
C GLY A 281 2.45 0.99 -2.58
N GLY A 282 3.17 1.09 -3.71
CA GLY A 282 2.55 1.10 -5.04
C GLY A 282 1.76 -0.19 -5.34
N VAL A 283 2.32 -1.35 -5.01
CA VAL A 283 1.70 -2.66 -5.19
C VAL A 283 0.44 -2.82 -4.34
N SER A 284 0.40 -2.27 -3.12
CA SER A 284 -0.82 -2.32 -2.30
C SER A 284 -1.98 -1.54 -2.95
N TYR A 285 -1.71 -0.40 -3.58
CA TYR A 285 -2.70 0.34 -4.37
C TYR A 285 -3.10 -0.39 -5.67
N LEU A 286 -2.16 -1.05 -6.36
CA LEU A 286 -2.49 -1.86 -7.53
C LEU A 286 -3.39 -3.05 -7.19
N THR A 287 -3.12 -3.73 -6.07
CA THR A 287 -3.92 -4.88 -5.63
C THR A 287 -5.34 -4.47 -5.20
N ILE A 288 -5.51 -3.27 -4.61
CA ILE A 288 -6.84 -2.66 -4.43
C ILE A 288 -7.58 -2.57 -5.77
N SER A 289 -6.92 -2.01 -6.79
CA SER A 289 -7.53 -1.83 -8.12
C SER A 289 -7.92 -3.18 -8.71
N LEU A 290 -6.96 -4.11 -8.78
CA LEU A 290 -7.11 -5.44 -9.37
C LEU A 290 -8.26 -6.24 -8.74
N PHE A 291 -8.23 -6.42 -7.42
CA PHE A 291 -9.27 -7.17 -6.72
C PHE A 291 -10.62 -6.45 -6.74
N GLY A 292 -10.62 -5.12 -6.75
CA GLY A 292 -11.84 -4.34 -6.87
C GLY A 292 -12.53 -4.51 -8.22
N TYR A 293 -11.75 -4.54 -9.31
CA TYR A 293 -12.28 -4.75 -10.66
C TYR A 293 -12.85 -6.16 -10.81
N PHE A 294 -12.08 -7.19 -10.46
CA PHE A 294 -12.55 -8.59 -10.51
C PHE A 294 -13.85 -8.80 -9.74
N LYS A 295 -13.99 -8.19 -8.56
CA LYS A 295 -15.20 -8.30 -7.75
C LYS A 295 -16.37 -7.52 -8.34
N THR A 296 -16.12 -6.36 -8.94
CA THR A 296 -17.17 -5.54 -9.54
C THR A 296 -17.73 -6.16 -10.82
N GLU A 297 -16.87 -6.77 -11.65
CA GLU A 297 -17.26 -7.50 -12.87
C GLU A 297 -18.08 -8.75 -12.57
N LYS A 298 -17.59 -9.64 -11.70
CA LYS A 298 -18.34 -10.84 -11.28
C LYS A 298 -19.74 -10.51 -10.77
N ARG A 299 -19.87 -9.38 -10.06
CA ARG A 299 -21.16 -8.92 -9.54
C ARG A 299 -22.10 -8.43 -10.66
N GLN A 300 -21.58 -7.76 -11.68
CA GLN A 300 -22.39 -7.36 -12.84
C GLN A 300 -22.89 -8.58 -13.61
N GLU A 301 -22.04 -9.59 -13.83
CA GLU A 301 -22.41 -10.85 -14.48
C GLU A 301 -23.54 -11.57 -13.71
N THR A 302 -23.43 -11.69 -12.39
CA THR A 302 -24.49 -12.31 -11.57
C THR A 302 -25.83 -11.57 -11.71
N ILE A 303 -25.84 -10.24 -11.66
CA ILE A 303 -27.06 -9.43 -11.81
C ILE A 303 -27.68 -9.60 -13.20
N ILE A 304 -26.86 -9.69 -14.25
CA ILE A 304 -27.33 -9.91 -15.62
C ILE A 304 -27.97 -11.30 -15.74
N THR A 305 -27.34 -12.34 -15.18
CA THR A 305 -27.86 -13.71 -15.18
C THR A 305 -29.18 -13.81 -14.42
N GLU A 306 -29.29 -13.25 -13.21
CA GLU A 306 -30.54 -13.22 -12.44
C GLU A 306 -31.68 -12.47 -13.17
N LYS A 307 -31.35 -11.37 -13.87
CA LYS A 307 -32.33 -10.64 -14.69
C LYS A 307 -32.79 -11.47 -15.89
N LYS A 308 -31.87 -12.19 -16.56
CA LYS A 308 -32.19 -13.11 -17.66
C LYS A 308 -33.10 -14.25 -17.18
N GLU A 309 -32.76 -14.92 -16.08
CA GLU A 309 -33.57 -15.98 -15.50
C GLU A 309 -34.98 -15.49 -15.09
N LYS A 310 -35.08 -14.31 -14.46
CA LYS A 310 -36.39 -13.71 -14.14
C LYS A 310 -37.20 -13.39 -15.40
N TYR A 311 -36.56 -12.91 -16.46
CA TYR A 311 -37.23 -12.61 -17.73
C TYR A 311 -37.73 -13.90 -18.41
N GLU A 312 -36.90 -14.93 -18.48
CA GLU A 312 -37.26 -16.25 -19.04
C GLU A 312 -38.36 -16.93 -18.24
N THR A 313 -38.30 -16.87 -16.91
CA THR A 313 -39.35 -17.40 -16.03
C THR A 313 -40.68 -16.68 -16.25
N LYS A 314 -40.67 -15.34 -16.39
CA LYS A 314 -41.88 -14.57 -16.72
C LYS A 314 -42.42 -14.92 -18.10
N ARG A 315 -41.56 -15.04 -19.12
CA ARG A 315 -41.92 -15.41 -20.49
C ARG A 315 -42.53 -16.82 -20.56
N GLY A 316 -41.95 -17.80 -19.87
CA GLY A 316 -42.48 -19.16 -19.79
C GLY A 316 -43.86 -19.24 -19.11
N LYS A 317 -44.06 -18.48 -18.02
CA LYS A 317 -45.39 -18.36 -17.37
C LYS A 317 -46.43 -17.71 -18.29
N GLN A 318 -46.04 -16.72 -19.08
CA GLN A 318 -46.93 -16.02 -20.02
C GLN A 318 -47.32 -16.92 -21.20
N GLN A 319 -46.38 -17.69 -21.76
CA GLN A 319 -46.67 -18.69 -22.80
C GLN A 319 -47.58 -19.83 -22.30
N LYS A 320 -47.36 -20.33 -21.08
CA LYS A 320 -48.29 -21.30 -20.44
C LYS A 320 -49.70 -20.74 -20.31
N LYS A 321 -49.84 -19.46 -19.91
CA LYS A 321 -51.15 -18.78 -19.75
C LYS A 321 -51.87 -18.54 -21.07
N ILE A 322 -51.13 -18.34 -22.17
CA ILE A 322 -51.70 -18.25 -23.53
C ILE A 322 -52.18 -19.63 -24.00
N ARG A 323 -51.41 -20.69 -23.76
CA ARG A 323 -51.83 -22.08 -24.07
C ARG A 323 -53.10 -22.49 -23.33
N THR A 324 -53.25 -22.17 -22.04
CA THR A 324 -54.46 -22.49 -21.27
C THR A 324 -55.67 -21.60 -21.60
N LYS A 325 -55.48 -20.39 -22.12
CA LYS A 325 -56.59 -19.55 -22.62
C LYS A 325 -57.03 -19.93 -24.04
N GLY A 326 -56.12 -20.41 -24.88
CA GLY A 326 -56.43 -20.87 -26.24
C GLY A 326 -57.25 -22.17 -26.27
N SER A 327 -57.21 -22.97 -25.20
CA SER A 327 -57.94 -24.25 -25.09
C SER A 327 -59.38 -24.12 -24.56
N VAL A 328 -59.91 -22.91 -24.30
CA VAL A 328 -61.24 -22.70 -23.64
C VAL A 328 -62.28 -22.02 -24.56
N LYS A 329 -62.06 -21.92 -25.88
CA LYS A 329 -63.06 -21.37 -26.81
C LYS A 329 -63.19 -22.20 -28.08
N PHE A 330 -63.92 -23.31 -28.02
CA PHE A 330 -64.66 -23.89 -29.16
C PHE A 330 -65.80 -24.76 -28.62
N THR A 331 -66.82 -24.14 -28.03
CA THR A 331 -68.13 -24.80 -27.85
C THR A 331 -69.03 -24.24 -28.95
N PHE A 332 -69.25 -25.05 -29.99
CA PHE A 332 -70.12 -24.73 -31.11
C PHE A 332 -71.56 -24.51 -30.61
N ILE A 333 -72.12 -23.34 -30.88
CA ILE A 333 -73.56 -23.08 -30.78
C ILE A 333 -74.18 -23.64 -32.06
N GLN A 334 -74.92 -24.75 -31.96
CA GLN A 334 -75.78 -25.23 -33.05
C GLN A 334 -77.02 -24.34 -33.15
N PRO A 335 -77.41 -23.86 -34.35
CA PRO A 335 -78.66 -23.16 -34.53
C PRO A 335 -79.81 -24.16 -34.67
N SER A 336 -80.89 -23.86 -33.97
CA SER A 336 -82.20 -24.49 -34.06
C SER A 336 -82.83 -24.32 -35.45
N HIS A 337 -83.28 -25.41 -36.06
CA HIS A 337 -84.28 -25.36 -37.12
C HIS A 337 -85.28 -26.52 -36.97
N GLN A 338 -86.54 -26.11 -36.81
CA GLN A 338 -87.83 -26.77 -37.06
C GLN A 338 -88.18 -28.09 -36.39
#